data_AF-G1XTY9-F1
#
_entry.id   AF-G1XTY9-F1
#
_cell.length_a   1.000
_cell.length_b   1.000
_cell.length_c   1.000
_cell.angle_alpha   90.00
_cell.angle_beta   90.00
_cell.angle_gamma   90.00
#
_symmetry.space_group_name_H-M   'P 1'
#
loop_
_entity.id
_entity.type
_entity.pdbx_description
1 polymer ?
#
loop_
_entity_poly.entity_id
_entity_poly.type
_entity_poly.pdbx_seq_one_letter_code
_entity_poly.pdbx_strand_id
1 'polypeptide(L)'
;MPDGSIDTPTTTEYLGPEEDRFSGIKNPPEPKLKILTGNDAPWPGSSYVIGYQNTSKVLTFKDQGVILAEYEGKPTQRWACHARDGWLGFANDPGETTRWLGFDDINKTDPLLICWAPNINGSWETFCVMKRPEDGFLVFKRVDERLRPIGTGPDGSLSVRGNWYHWWGFTKIS
;
A
#
# COMPACT_ATOMS: atom_id res chain seq x y z
N MET A 1 -92.96 14.42 25.42
CA MET A 1 -93.05 13.34 24.42
C MET A 1 -91.94 13.58 23.41
N PRO A 2 -91.12 12.57 23.09
CA PRO A 2 -89.66 12.69 23.16
C PRO A 2 -89.01 12.99 21.82
N ASP A 3 -87.89 13.73 21.85
CA ASP A 3 -86.87 13.64 20.81
C ASP A 3 -85.54 13.35 21.51
N GLY A 4 -85.04 12.14 21.29
CA GLY A 4 -83.82 11.61 21.88
C GLY A 4 -82.66 11.85 20.92
N SER A 5 -81.71 12.71 21.31
CA SER A 5 -80.44 12.83 20.60
C SER A 5 -79.56 11.62 20.94
N ILE A 6 -79.31 10.79 19.94
CA ILE A 6 -78.39 9.65 20.01
C ILE A 6 -76.98 10.18 19.71
N ASP A 7 -76.08 10.04 20.68
CA ASP A 7 -74.65 10.32 20.53
C ASP A 7 -74.03 9.41 19.47
N THR A 8 -73.30 10.02 18.53
CA THR A 8 -72.52 9.31 17.50
C THR A 8 -71.14 8.97 18.10
N PRO A 9 -70.63 7.73 17.97
CA PRO A 9 -69.29 7.41 18.46
C PRO A 9 -68.24 7.94 17.48
N THR A 10 -67.32 8.75 17.99
CA THR A 10 -66.11 9.21 17.29
C THR A 10 -65.24 8.02 16.92
N THR A 11 -64.96 7.85 15.62
CA THR A 11 -64.04 6.84 15.11
C THR A 11 -62.61 7.23 15.46
N THR A 12 -61.94 6.41 16.25
CA THR A 12 -60.51 6.55 16.54
C THR A 12 -59.71 6.24 15.28
N GLU A 13 -59.05 7.24 14.69
CA GLU A 13 -58.10 7.03 13.61
C GLU A 13 -56.90 6.21 14.11
N TYR A 14 -56.64 5.09 13.43
CA TYR A 14 -55.48 4.24 13.68
C TYR A 14 -54.24 4.92 13.12
N LEU A 15 -53.48 5.61 13.97
CA LEU A 15 -52.13 6.06 13.66
C LEU A 15 -51.24 4.81 13.59
N GLY A 16 -50.78 4.47 12.39
CA GLY A 16 -49.85 3.37 12.16
C GLY A 16 -48.54 3.52 12.95
N PRO A 17 -47.67 2.50 12.96
CA PRO A 17 -46.45 2.52 13.76
C PRO A 17 -45.57 3.71 13.39
N GLU A 18 -45.13 4.46 14.41
CA GLU A 18 -44.19 5.57 14.24
C GLU A 18 -42.95 5.07 13.49
N GLU A 19 -42.65 5.70 12.35
CA GLU A 19 -41.40 5.45 11.64
C GLU A 19 -40.23 5.78 12.57
N ASP A 20 -39.37 4.80 12.77
CA ASP A 20 -38.17 4.85 13.57
C ASP A 20 -37.20 5.91 13.01
N ARG A 21 -37.26 7.12 13.56
CA ARG A 21 -36.49 8.31 13.12
C ARG A 21 -34.99 8.23 13.44
N PHE A 22 -34.48 7.07 13.87
CA PHE A 22 -33.07 6.91 14.26
C PHE A 22 -32.23 6.03 13.32
N SER A 23 -32.76 5.58 12.18
CA SER A 23 -31.99 4.73 11.23
C SER A 23 -31.02 5.48 10.29
N GLY A 24 -30.75 6.77 10.53
CA GLY A 24 -30.11 7.66 9.56
C GLY A 24 -28.58 7.76 9.57
N ILE A 25 -27.84 7.05 10.43
CA ILE A 25 -26.37 7.08 10.36
C ILE A 25 -25.92 6.09 9.29
N LYS A 26 -25.96 6.50 8.03
CA LYS A 26 -25.24 5.81 6.96
C LYS A 26 -23.75 5.94 7.27
N ASN A 27 -23.15 4.86 7.78
CA ASN A 27 -21.70 4.77 7.88
C ASN A 27 -21.10 5.19 6.52
N PRO A 28 -20.06 6.05 6.51
CA PRO A 28 -19.37 6.35 5.27
C PRO A 28 -19.01 5.02 4.59
N PRO A 29 -19.21 4.87 3.27
CA PRO A 29 -18.80 3.66 2.59
C PRO A 29 -17.32 3.44 2.90
N GLU A 30 -16.99 2.24 3.41
CA GLU A 30 -15.60 1.89 3.67
C GLU A 30 -14.78 2.18 2.42
N PRO A 31 -13.61 2.83 2.56
CA PRO A 31 -12.78 3.15 1.42
C PRO A 31 -12.40 1.84 0.72
N LYS A 32 -12.94 1.64 -0.50
CA LYS A 32 -12.63 0.45 -1.29
C LYS A 32 -11.14 0.45 -1.62
N LEU A 33 -10.46 -0.62 -1.23
CA LEU A 33 -9.06 -0.84 -1.58
C LEU A 33 -8.90 -0.87 -3.11
N LYS A 34 -7.80 -0.31 -3.58
CA LYS A 34 -7.48 -0.32 -5.01
C LYS A 34 -7.11 -1.74 -5.44
N ILE A 35 -7.60 -2.18 -6.59
CA ILE A 35 -7.14 -3.43 -7.20
C ILE A 35 -5.68 -3.24 -7.64
N LEU A 36 -4.81 -4.13 -7.17
CA LEU A 36 -3.38 -4.08 -7.49
C LEU A 36 -3.12 -4.76 -8.83
N THR A 37 -2.80 -3.97 -9.86
CA THR A 37 -2.49 -4.47 -11.21
C THR A 37 -1.06 -5.00 -11.32
N GLY A 38 -0.16 -4.45 -10.50
CA GLY A 38 1.26 -4.82 -10.45
C GLY A 38 2.06 -4.50 -11.72
N ASN A 39 1.50 -3.82 -12.71
CA ASN A 39 2.09 -3.68 -14.03
C ASN A 39 2.42 -2.24 -14.45
N ASP A 40 2.21 -1.27 -13.57
CA ASP A 40 2.47 0.14 -13.86
C ASP A 40 3.97 0.43 -13.75
N ALA A 41 4.60 0.90 -14.83
CA ALA A 41 6.02 1.24 -14.80
C ALA A 41 6.29 2.36 -13.77
N PRO A 42 7.25 2.20 -12.85
CA PRO A 42 7.56 3.22 -11.88
C PRO A 42 8.18 4.45 -12.56
N TRP A 43 7.55 5.61 -12.34
CA TRP A 43 7.98 6.89 -12.87
C TRP A 43 8.15 7.91 -11.73
N PRO A 44 9.22 8.72 -11.74
CA PRO A 44 9.44 9.73 -10.73
C PRO A 44 8.25 10.69 -10.56
N GLY A 45 7.95 11.07 -9.33
CA GLY A 45 6.82 11.95 -8.98
C GLY A 45 5.48 11.23 -8.84
N SER A 46 5.42 9.93 -9.07
CA SER A 46 4.24 9.09 -8.80
C SER A 46 4.41 8.27 -7.52
N SER A 47 3.32 7.82 -6.93
CA SER A 47 3.36 6.91 -5.77
C SER A 47 2.79 5.54 -6.13
N TYR A 48 3.33 4.51 -5.49
CA TYR A 48 3.03 3.12 -5.82
C TYR A 48 2.75 2.30 -4.57
N VAL A 49 1.92 1.27 -4.74
CA VAL A 49 1.95 0.07 -3.89
C VAL A 49 2.84 -0.96 -4.59
N ILE A 50 3.80 -1.50 -3.86
CA ILE A 50 4.79 -2.46 -4.39
C ILE A 50 4.43 -3.86 -3.87
N GLY A 51 3.84 -4.69 -4.73
CA GLY A 51 3.41 -6.05 -4.43
C GLY A 51 4.51 -7.09 -4.64
N TYR A 52 4.44 -8.20 -3.92
CA TYR A 52 5.34 -9.33 -4.07
C TYR A 52 4.70 -10.45 -4.89
N GLN A 53 5.48 -11.03 -5.81
CA GLN A 53 5.05 -12.04 -6.78
C GLN A 53 4.04 -13.06 -6.26
N ASN A 54 2.97 -13.30 -7.03
CA ASN A 54 1.96 -14.33 -6.76
C ASN A 54 1.37 -14.32 -5.35
N THR A 55 1.39 -13.17 -4.66
CA THR A 55 0.79 -13.00 -3.33
C THR A 55 -0.03 -11.70 -3.27
N SER A 56 -0.86 -11.58 -2.24
CA SER A 56 -1.53 -10.33 -1.85
C SER A 56 -0.65 -9.40 -1.00
N LYS A 57 0.59 -9.83 -0.71
CA LYS A 57 1.49 -9.09 0.18
C LYS A 57 2.20 -7.95 -0.53
N VAL A 58 2.39 -6.86 0.17
CA VAL A 58 3.02 -5.64 -0.31
C VAL A 58 4.16 -5.21 0.60
N LEU A 59 5.15 -4.55 0.00
CA LEU A 59 6.24 -3.92 0.72
C LEU A 59 5.67 -2.87 1.66
N THR A 60 5.96 -3.02 2.95
CA THR A 60 5.37 -2.20 4.01
C THR A 60 6.49 -1.70 4.91
N PHE A 61 6.50 -0.38 5.14
CA PHE A 61 7.37 0.24 6.13
C PHE A 61 6.97 -0.19 7.54
N LYS A 62 7.96 -0.61 8.34
CA LYS A 62 7.77 -0.96 9.75
C LYS A 62 9.07 -0.80 10.52
N ASP A 63 9.05 -0.05 11.62
CA ASP A 63 10.16 0.07 12.57
C ASP A 63 11.53 0.38 11.92
N GLN A 64 11.55 1.34 10.98
CA GLN A 64 12.75 1.71 10.18
C GLN A 64 13.28 0.62 9.23
N GLY A 65 12.59 -0.52 9.15
CA GLY A 65 12.81 -1.58 8.19
C GLY A 65 11.69 -1.68 7.16
N VAL A 66 11.66 -2.82 6.48
CA VAL A 66 10.56 -3.20 5.60
C VAL A 66 10.16 -4.65 5.80
N ILE A 67 8.87 -4.91 5.64
CA ILE A 67 8.29 -6.25 5.70
C ILE A 67 7.35 -6.47 4.51
N LEU A 68 6.95 -7.72 4.30
CA LEU A 68 5.80 -8.06 3.47
C LEU A 68 4.57 -8.25 4.35
N ALA A 69 3.53 -7.45 4.12
CA ALA A 69 2.26 -7.52 4.84
C ALA A 69 1.08 -7.52 3.86
N GLU A 70 -0.09 -7.97 4.31
CA GLU A 70 -1.31 -7.89 3.50
C GLU A 70 -1.64 -6.44 3.12
N TYR A 71 -2.13 -6.24 1.90
CA TYR A 71 -2.49 -4.91 1.43
C TYR A 71 -3.74 -4.39 2.15
N GLU A 72 -3.59 -3.26 2.82
CA GLU A 72 -4.63 -2.60 3.64
C GLU A 72 -4.80 -1.12 3.26
N GLY A 73 -4.09 -0.63 2.24
CA GLY A 73 -4.19 0.76 1.78
C GLY A 73 -3.54 1.81 2.71
N LYS A 74 -2.80 1.35 3.73
CA LYS A 74 -2.17 2.19 4.78
C LYS A 74 -1.07 3.09 4.20
N PRO A 75 -0.80 4.27 4.79
CA PRO A 75 0.32 5.15 4.38
C PRO A 75 1.68 4.44 4.38
N THR A 76 1.90 3.51 5.30
CA THR A 76 3.12 2.67 5.38
C THR A 76 3.31 1.73 4.18
N GLN A 77 2.30 1.59 3.31
CA GLN A 77 2.33 0.76 2.08
C GLN A 77 2.43 1.61 0.80
N ARG A 78 2.57 2.93 0.95
CA ARG A 78 2.64 3.89 -0.16
C ARG A 78 4.08 4.35 -0.35
N TRP A 79 4.62 4.09 -1.53
CA TRP A 79 6.00 4.39 -1.86
C TRP A 79 6.06 5.48 -2.92
N ALA A 80 6.52 6.66 -2.53
CA ALA A 80 6.79 7.75 -3.46
C ALA A 80 8.04 7.42 -4.29
N CYS A 81 7.92 7.48 -5.61
CA CYS A 81 9.01 7.22 -6.54
C CYS A 81 9.73 8.54 -6.87
N HIS A 82 11.05 8.54 -6.77
CA HIS A 82 11.91 9.67 -7.11
C HIS A 82 13.03 9.22 -8.04
N ALA A 83 13.63 10.17 -8.74
CA ALA A 83 14.84 9.92 -9.52
C ALA A 83 16.05 10.62 -8.90
N ARG A 84 17.21 9.96 -9.00
CA ARG A 84 18.52 10.54 -8.75
C ARG A 84 19.53 9.90 -9.68
N ASP A 85 20.25 10.72 -10.45
CA ASP A 85 21.36 10.30 -11.31
C ASP A 85 20.99 9.17 -12.31
N GLY A 86 19.73 9.15 -12.79
CA GLY A 86 19.20 8.13 -13.69
C GLY A 86 18.68 6.85 -13.01
N TRP A 87 18.72 6.78 -11.68
CA TRP A 87 18.20 5.67 -10.88
C TRP A 87 16.93 6.07 -10.12
N LEU A 88 16.15 5.07 -9.69
CA LEU A 88 14.91 5.30 -8.94
C LEU A 88 15.14 5.11 -7.44
N GLY A 89 14.61 6.01 -6.62
CA GLY A 89 14.50 5.83 -5.18
C GLY A 89 13.06 5.75 -4.74
N PHE A 90 12.82 5.04 -3.63
CA PHE A 90 11.48 4.87 -3.08
C PHE A 90 11.45 5.38 -1.64
N ALA A 91 10.56 6.33 -1.37
CA ALA A 91 10.38 6.89 -0.05
C ALA A 91 9.03 6.49 0.53
N ASN A 92 8.98 6.25 1.84
CA ASN A 92 7.73 6.17 2.57
C ASN A 92 7.57 7.40 3.46
N ASP A 93 6.36 7.95 3.50
CA ASP A 93 6.00 9.01 4.44
C ASP A 93 5.01 8.46 5.46
N PRO A 94 5.48 7.91 6.59
CA PRO A 94 4.62 7.38 7.65
C PRO A 94 3.90 8.48 8.45
N GLY A 95 4.16 9.78 8.21
CA GLY A 95 3.40 10.90 8.77
C GLY A 95 4.24 11.95 9.51
N GLU A 96 5.36 11.57 10.13
CA GLU A 96 6.24 12.52 10.83
C GLU A 96 7.45 12.93 10.00
N THR A 97 8.06 11.96 9.31
CA THR A 97 9.26 12.20 8.51
C THR A 97 9.34 11.22 7.35
N THR A 98 9.69 11.73 6.17
CA THR A 98 10.00 10.91 5.00
C THR A 98 11.25 10.06 5.25
N ARG A 99 11.19 8.78 4.89
CA ARG A 99 12.30 7.83 4.98
C ARG A 99 12.48 7.10 3.67
N TRP A 100 13.73 6.82 3.34
CA TRP A 100 14.11 6.25 2.06
C TRP A 100 14.46 4.77 2.19
N LEU A 101 13.91 3.97 1.27
CA LEU A 101 14.24 2.57 1.09
C LEU A 101 15.69 2.45 0.65
N GLY A 102 16.43 1.59 1.31
CA GLY A 102 17.81 1.24 1.01
C GLY A 102 18.13 -0.14 1.53
N PHE A 103 19.39 -0.37 1.88
CA PHE A 103 19.85 -1.60 2.50
C PHE A 103 20.88 -1.28 3.60
N ASP A 104 21.19 -2.25 4.45
CA ASP A 104 22.01 -2.07 5.64
C ASP A 104 23.51 -1.97 5.36
N ASP A 105 24.19 -3.09 5.17
CA ASP A 105 25.65 -3.18 5.10
C ASP A 105 26.03 -3.87 3.81
N ILE A 106 26.62 -3.10 2.90
CA ILE A 106 27.03 -3.57 1.56
C ILE A 106 28.02 -4.73 1.62
N ASN A 107 28.75 -4.88 2.72
CA ASN A 107 29.78 -5.91 2.88
C ASN A 107 29.18 -7.27 3.26
N LYS A 108 27.89 -7.34 3.61
CA LYS A 108 27.21 -8.61 3.85
C LYS A 108 26.92 -9.32 2.54
N THR A 109 26.87 -10.66 2.59
CA THR A 109 26.50 -11.47 1.43
C THR A 109 25.10 -11.12 0.94
N ASP A 110 24.12 -11.00 1.83
CA ASP A 110 22.74 -10.61 1.50
C ASP A 110 22.28 -9.45 2.40
N PRO A 111 22.67 -8.20 2.08
CA PRO A 111 22.29 -7.03 2.85
C PRO A 111 20.77 -6.89 2.96
N LEU A 112 20.28 -6.61 4.15
CA LEU A 112 18.84 -6.45 4.44
C LEU A 112 18.32 -5.15 3.87
N LEU A 113 17.11 -5.15 3.33
CA LEU A 113 16.40 -3.91 3.00
C LEU A 113 15.97 -3.20 4.28
N ILE A 114 16.20 -1.88 4.30
CA ILE A 114 15.84 -1.00 5.41
C ILE A 114 15.20 0.28 4.87
N CYS A 115 14.55 1.06 5.75
CA CYS A 115 13.92 2.31 5.38
C CYS A 115 14.14 3.34 6.50
N TRP A 116 15.33 3.95 6.53
CA TRP A 116 15.75 4.80 7.64
C TRP A 116 16.46 6.08 7.21
N ALA A 117 16.96 6.13 5.98
CA ALA A 117 17.73 7.27 5.50
C ALA A 117 16.84 8.51 5.38
N PRO A 118 17.30 9.70 5.81
CA PRO A 118 16.53 10.94 5.73
C PRO A 118 16.53 11.55 4.32
N ASN A 119 17.40 11.08 3.43
CA ASN A 119 17.52 11.53 2.05
C ASN A 119 18.01 10.39 1.14
N ILE A 120 17.82 10.53 -0.17
CA ILE A 120 18.30 9.58 -1.18
C ILE A 120 19.80 9.79 -1.41
N ASN A 121 20.71 9.10 -0.71
CA ASN A 121 22.15 9.40 -0.68
C ASN A 121 22.96 8.69 -1.78
N GLY A 122 22.39 8.60 -2.99
CA GLY A 122 23.05 8.01 -4.15
C GLY A 122 22.82 6.52 -4.20
N SER A 123 23.89 5.73 -4.34
CA SER A 123 23.73 4.30 -4.62
C SER A 123 22.93 3.60 -3.52
N TRP A 124 23.02 4.01 -2.26
CA TRP A 124 22.44 3.29 -1.12
C TRP A 124 20.90 3.16 -1.18
N GLU A 125 20.23 4.25 -1.56
CA GLU A 125 18.77 4.36 -1.62
C GLU A 125 18.22 4.37 -3.06
N THR A 126 19.01 3.94 -4.04
CA THR A 126 18.62 3.91 -5.45
C THR A 126 18.62 2.50 -6.04
N PHE A 127 17.72 2.26 -6.97
CA PHE A 127 17.39 0.99 -7.58
C PHE A 127 17.24 1.13 -9.09
N CYS A 128 17.55 0.05 -9.80
CA CYS A 128 17.18 -0.12 -11.20
C CYS A 128 15.94 -1.02 -11.25
N VAL A 129 14.88 -0.55 -11.91
CA VAL A 129 13.66 -1.35 -12.09
C VAL A 129 13.53 -1.71 -13.56
N MET A 130 13.35 -2.99 -13.86
CA MET A 130 13.29 -3.52 -15.21
C MET A 130 11.98 -4.27 -15.41
N LYS A 131 11.25 -3.92 -16.48
CA LYS A 131 10.02 -4.62 -16.84
C LYS A 131 10.33 -6.05 -17.26
N ARG A 132 9.56 -7.01 -16.74
CA ARG A 132 9.59 -8.40 -17.23
C ARG A 132 8.77 -8.54 -18.51
N PRO A 133 9.10 -9.48 -19.41
CA PRO A 133 8.34 -9.70 -20.65
C PRO A 133 6.86 -10.02 -20.40
N GLU A 134 6.57 -10.75 -19.32
CA GLU A 134 5.20 -11.09 -18.94
C GLU A 134 4.60 -9.96 -18.08
N ASP A 135 4.83 -10.04 -16.77
CA ASP A 135 4.19 -9.19 -15.77
C ASP A 135 5.15 -8.78 -14.65
N GLY A 136 4.82 -7.68 -13.98
CA GLY A 136 5.68 -7.15 -12.93
C GLY A 136 7.08 -6.74 -13.43
N PHE A 137 8.00 -6.67 -12.48
CA PHE A 137 9.30 -6.05 -12.64
C PHE A 137 10.37 -6.78 -11.84
N LEU A 138 11.59 -6.79 -12.36
CA LEU A 138 12.79 -7.07 -11.58
C LEU A 138 13.26 -5.78 -10.95
N VAL A 139 13.61 -5.83 -9.67
CA VAL A 139 14.15 -4.68 -8.94
C VAL A 139 15.57 -5.03 -8.53
N PHE A 140 16.51 -4.22 -8.97
CA PHE A 140 17.92 -4.43 -8.78
C PHE A 140 18.52 -3.32 -7.96
N LYS A 141 19.54 -3.70 -7.20
CA LYS A 141 20.42 -2.83 -6.50
C LYS A 141 21.81 -2.84 -7.14
N ARG A 142 22.42 -1.67 -7.25
CA ARG A 142 23.85 -1.58 -7.53
C ARG A 142 24.63 -1.91 -6.26
N VAL A 143 25.39 -3.00 -6.30
CA VAL A 143 26.37 -3.40 -5.29
C VAL A 143 27.70 -3.48 -6.01
N ASP A 144 28.62 -2.57 -5.66
CA ASP A 144 29.84 -2.30 -6.42
C ASP A 144 29.55 -2.01 -7.91
N GLU A 145 30.06 -2.86 -8.80
CA GLU A 145 29.88 -2.79 -10.25
C GLU A 145 28.79 -3.74 -10.77
N ARG A 146 28.05 -4.41 -9.88
CA ARG A 146 27.05 -5.42 -10.26
C ARG A 146 25.64 -4.99 -9.90
N LEU A 147 24.70 -5.41 -10.73
CA LEU A 147 23.27 -5.37 -10.41
C LEU A 147 22.89 -6.67 -9.71
N ARG A 148 22.39 -6.54 -8.48
CA ARG A 148 21.89 -7.66 -7.68
C ARG A 148 20.39 -7.50 -7.43
N PRO A 149 19.56 -8.51 -7.69
CA PRO A 149 18.12 -8.41 -7.48
C PRO A 149 17.79 -8.30 -5.99
N ILE A 150 16.63 -7.74 -5.65
CA ILE A 150 16.05 -7.83 -4.30
C ILE A 150 15.00 -8.94 -4.23
N GLY A 151 14.85 -9.55 -3.05
CA GLY A 151 13.93 -10.65 -2.84
C GLY A 151 13.80 -11.05 -1.38
N THR A 152 13.16 -12.19 -1.13
CA THR A 152 13.00 -12.76 0.21
C THR A 152 14.05 -13.83 0.48
N GLY A 153 14.67 -13.81 1.65
CA GLY A 153 15.49 -14.90 2.18
C GLY A 153 14.66 -16.09 2.69
N PRO A 154 15.31 -17.21 3.04
CA PRO A 154 14.64 -18.40 3.59
C PRO A 154 13.88 -18.14 4.91
N ASP A 155 14.33 -17.14 5.67
CA ASP A 155 13.73 -16.66 6.92
C ASP A 155 12.61 -15.62 6.69
N GLY A 156 12.29 -15.31 5.43
CA GLY A 156 11.33 -14.27 5.05
C GLY A 156 11.89 -12.86 5.10
N SER A 157 13.18 -12.67 5.42
CA SER A 157 13.83 -11.36 5.40
C SER A 157 13.86 -10.78 3.99
N LEU A 158 13.66 -9.47 3.87
CA LEU A 158 13.84 -8.78 2.60
C LEU A 158 15.31 -8.39 2.47
N SER A 159 15.98 -8.87 1.43
CA SER A 159 17.41 -8.60 1.20
C SER A 159 17.75 -8.45 -0.28
N VAL A 160 18.93 -7.90 -0.54
CA VAL A 160 19.62 -8.04 -1.82
C VAL A 160 20.09 -9.49 -1.96
N ARG A 161 19.82 -10.12 -3.10
CA ARG A 161 20.02 -11.56 -3.34
C ARG A 161 21.05 -11.81 -4.44
N GLY A 162 21.54 -13.04 -4.51
CA GLY A 162 22.43 -13.49 -5.59
C GLY A 162 21.70 -13.99 -6.84
N ASN A 163 20.38 -14.22 -6.77
CA ASN A 163 19.58 -14.86 -7.82
C ASN A 163 18.26 -14.14 -8.07
N TRP A 164 17.71 -14.34 -9.27
CA TRP A 164 16.69 -13.51 -9.91
C TRP A 164 15.29 -14.16 -9.89
N TYR A 165 14.98 -14.91 -8.82
CA TYR A 165 13.73 -15.66 -8.68
C TYR A 165 12.55 -14.84 -8.14
N HIS A 166 12.78 -13.54 -7.88
CA HIS A 166 11.82 -12.67 -7.24
C HIS A 166 11.45 -11.53 -8.19
N TRP A 167 10.15 -11.32 -8.36
CA TRP A 167 9.61 -10.19 -9.08
C TRP A 167 8.58 -9.42 -8.26
N TRP A 168 8.36 -8.19 -8.69
CA TRP A 168 7.64 -7.18 -7.94
C TRP A 168 6.58 -6.54 -8.82
N GLY A 169 5.39 -6.35 -8.26
CA GLY A 169 4.32 -5.62 -8.91
C GLY A 169 4.33 -4.15 -8.50
N PHE A 170 4.23 -3.23 -9.44
CA PHE A 170 4.01 -1.81 -9.15
C PHE A 170 2.58 -1.44 -9.54
N THR A 171 1.80 -0.93 -8.58
CA THR A 171 0.47 -0.36 -8.85
C THR A 171 0.50 1.11 -8.50
N LYS A 172 0.36 1.99 -9.50
CA LYS A 172 0.35 3.44 -9.27
C LYS A 172 -0.90 3.83 -8.47
N ILE A 173 -0.78 4.70 -7.48
CA ILE A 173 -1.90 5.15 -6.62
C ILE A 173 -2.13 6.66 -6.65
N SER A 174 -1.13 7.45 -7.06
CA SER A 174 -1.21 8.89 -7.34
C SER A 174 -0.13 9.28 -8.33
#